data_AF-A0AAN6T1H0-F1
#
_entry.id   AF-A0AAN6T1H0-F1
#
_cell.length_a   1.000
_cell.length_b   1.000
_cell.length_c   1.000
_cell.angle_alpha   90.00
_cell.angle_beta   90.00
_cell.angle_gamma   90.00
#
_symmetry.space_group_name_H-M   'P 1'
#
loop_
_entity.id
_entity.type
_entity.pdbx_description
1 polymer ?
#
loop_
_entity_poly.entity_id
_entity_poly.type
_entity_poly.pdbx_seq_one_letter_code
_entity_poly.pdbx_strand_id
1 'polypeptide(L)'
;MAIDGHRRVSHCRKVGLGKSTLMKYLYGHRRVREELQIWAGNTELVVASFFFWRRGTLHQRSLSGLLRSLLYDVLRQRPDLIPDVFPNVGYLTQFELEHKEIQAAFYRLAHCSSLYDTTKFCFFIDGLDEYEETLRDDYRALVQLLLLWTQAAPHGIKLCVSSREYSVFLNIFSDDKRLRLQDLTLADMKSHVRERLKDLDEEHLAPLVDVITEKATGIFLWVALVVKSIRARLEDD
;
A
#
# COMPACT_ATOMS: atom_id res chain seq x y z
N MET A 1 -14.22 5.40 8.95
CA MET A 1 -13.49 4.18 8.56
C MET A 1 -12.92 3.57 9.83
N ALA A 2 -13.65 2.63 10.44
CA ALA A 2 -13.21 1.91 11.64
C ALA A 2 -12.28 0.77 11.21
N ILE A 3 -11.11 0.69 11.85
CA ILE A 3 -10.11 -0.33 11.59
C ILE A 3 -10.36 -1.45 12.60
N ASP A 4 -11.35 -2.29 12.30
CA ASP A 4 -11.67 -3.45 13.13
C ASP A 4 -11.48 -4.78 12.36
N GLY A 5 -10.91 -5.78 13.02
CA GLY A 5 -10.97 -7.18 12.58
C GLY A 5 -10.17 -7.55 11.32
N HIS A 6 -9.04 -8.22 11.55
CA HIS A 6 -8.39 -9.20 10.66
C HIS A 6 -8.04 -8.82 9.21
N ARG A 7 -6.71 -8.71 8.95
CA ARG A 7 -6.04 -8.74 7.64
C ARG A 7 -6.74 -7.96 6.52
N ARG A 8 -6.44 -6.67 6.35
CA ARG A 8 -7.02 -5.84 5.28
C ARG A 8 -5.99 -5.48 4.22
N VAL A 9 -6.14 -6.02 3.01
CA VAL A 9 -5.29 -5.80 1.83
C VAL A 9 -6.01 -4.83 0.89
N SER A 10 -5.48 -3.62 0.70
CA SER A 10 -6.17 -2.55 -0.03
C SER A 10 -5.83 -2.51 -1.52
N HIS A 11 -6.61 -3.22 -2.35
CA HIS A 11 -6.44 -3.27 -3.81
C HIS A 11 -6.94 -2.00 -4.53
N CYS A 12 -6.49 -1.68 -5.74
CA CYS A 12 -7.09 -0.57 -6.50
C CYS A 12 -6.94 -0.67 -8.03
N ARG A 13 -8.01 -0.37 -8.76
CA ARG A 13 -8.04 -0.36 -10.24
C ARG A 13 -7.16 0.75 -10.85
N LYS A 14 -6.91 0.62 -12.16
CA LYS A 14 -6.44 1.59 -13.20
C LYS A 14 -5.28 2.57 -12.89
N VAL A 15 -4.57 3.00 -13.93
CA VAL A 15 -3.51 4.03 -13.85
C VAL A 15 -4.15 5.39 -13.57
N GLY A 16 -3.52 6.22 -12.73
CA GLY A 16 -3.99 7.59 -12.45
C GLY A 16 -5.09 7.73 -11.39
N LEU A 17 -5.44 6.62 -10.71
CA LEU A 17 -6.42 6.61 -9.63
C LEU A 17 -5.88 7.11 -8.28
N GLY A 18 -4.60 7.48 -8.21
CA GLY A 18 -3.98 7.95 -6.97
C GLY A 18 -3.69 6.84 -5.95
N LYS A 19 -3.50 5.58 -6.36
CA LYS A 19 -3.09 4.46 -5.47
C LYS A 19 -1.93 4.82 -4.56
N SER A 20 -0.82 5.25 -5.17
CA SER A 20 0.38 5.64 -4.44
C SER A 20 0.12 6.88 -3.57
N THR A 21 -0.75 7.79 -4.02
CA THR A 21 -1.18 8.96 -3.23
C THR A 21 -1.97 8.53 -2.00
N LEU A 22 -2.94 7.62 -2.16
CA LEU A 22 -3.70 7.03 -1.07
C LEU A 22 -2.79 6.24 -0.14
N MET A 23 -1.87 5.44 -0.67
CA MET A 23 -0.96 4.64 0.13
C MET A 23 -0.04 5.53 0.97
N LYS A 24 0.52 6.59 0.38
CA LYS A 24 1.29 7.62 1.10
C LYS A 24 0.43 8.35 2.13
N TYR A 25 -0.82 8.68 1.78
CA TYR A 25 -1.76 9.29 2.70
C TYR A 25 -2.02 8.37 3.89
N LEU A 26 -2.42 7.11 3.67
CA LEU A 26 -2.69 6.13 4.73
C LEU A 26 -1.47 5.92 5.64
N TYR A 27 -0.27 5.81 5.05
CA TYR A 27 0.98 5.67 5.79
C TYR A 27 1.24 6.86 6.73
N GLY A 28 0.97 8.08 6.28
CA GLY A 28 1.15 9.31 7.08
C GLY A 28 -0.07 9.73 7.89
N HIS A 29 -1.23 9.07 7.74
CA HIS A 29 -2.49 9.58 8.28
C HIS A 29 -2.61 9.30 9.78
N ARG A 30 -2.82 10.37 10.56
CA ARG A 30 -2.93 10.31 12.03
C ARG A 30 -3.92 9.25 12.51
N ARG A 31 -5.14 9.21 11.96
CA ARG A 31 -6.16 8.24 12.35
C ARG A 31 -5.73 6.79 12.08
N VAL A 32 -5.03 6.54 10.98
CA VAL A 32 -4.56 5.17 10.68
C VAL A 32 -3.53 4.74 11.72
N ARG A 33 -2.63 5.66 12.09
CA ARG A 33 -1.64 5.42 13.14
C ARG A 33 -2.26 5.19 14.51
N GLU A 34 -3.27 5.99 14.89
CA GLU A 34 -4.01 5.81 16.15
C GLU A 34 -4.66 4.43 16.23
N GLU A 35 -5.29 3.97 15.16
CA GLU A 35 -5.94 2.66 15.12
C GLU A 35 -4.95 1.50 15.07
N LEU A 36 -3.81 1.68 14.39
CA LEU A 36 -2.71 0.72 14.45
C LEU A 36 -2.12 0.65 15.87
N GLN A 37 -2.06 1.78 16.59
CA GLN A 37 -1.60 1.82 17.97
C GLN A 37 -2.58 1.12 18.92
N ILE A 38 -3.89 1.34 18.73
CA ILE A 38 -4.93 0.60 19.47
C ILE A 38 -4.75 -0.91 19.25
N TRP A 39 -4.51 -1.33 18.01
CA TRP A 39 -4.24 -2.73 17.70
C TRP A 39 -2.94 -3.26 18.34
N ALA A 40 -1.89 -2.44 18.39
CA ALA A 40 -0.64 -2.81 19.04
C ALA A 40 -0.78 -2.91 20.57
N GLY A 41 -1.77 -2.24 21.15
CA GLY A 41 -2.00 -2.23 22.59
C GLY A 41 -0.77 -1.69 23.33
N ASN A 42 -0.23 -2.50 24.24
CA ASN A 42 0.93 -2.13 25.06
C ASN A 42 2.29 -2.44 24.40
N THR A 43 2.28 -2.92 23.16
CA THR A 43 3.51 -3.20 22.41
C THR A 43 3.91 -2.04 21.54
N GLU A 44 5.20 -1.95 21.23
CA GLU A 44 5.73 -0.96 20.31
C GLU A 44 5.23 -1.21 18.89
N LEU A 45 4.70 -0.16 18.25
CA LEU A 45 4.26 -0.23 16.86
C LEU A 45 5.39 0.21 15.93
N VAL A 46 5.82 -0.70 15.06
CA VAL A 46 6.75 -0.40 13.95
C VAL A 46 5.98 -0.38 12.65
N VAL A 47 6.08 0.74 11.93
CA VAL A 47 5.46 0.90 10.61
C VAL A 47 6.57 1.07 9.57
N ALA A 48 6.53 0.28 8.51
CA ALA A 48 7.47 0.40 7.40
C ALA A 48 6.72 0.39 6.06
N SER A 49 7.36 0.91 5.02
CA SER A 49 6.74 1.00 3.70
C SER A 49 7.69 0.67 2.55
N PHE A 50 7.12 0.20 1.46
CA PHE A 50 7.84 0.00 0.22
C PHE A 50 6.95 0.33 -0.98
N PHE A 51 7.53 0.96 -1.98
CA PHE A 51 6.82 1.37 -3.20
C PHE A 51 7.54 0.74 -4.38
N PHE A 52 6.92 -0.27 -4.98
CA PHE A 52 7.42 -0.84 -6.22
C PHE A 52 7.37 0.22 -7.33
N TRP A 53 8.44 0.29 -8.11
CA TRP A 53 8.49 1.14 -9.27
C TRP A 53 9.23 0.44 -10.41
N ARG A 54 8.48 -0.02 -11.42
CA ARG A 54 9.03 -0.86 -12.51
C ARG A 54 10.10 -0.11 -13.33
N ARG A 55 9.93 1.20 -13.48
CA ARG A 55 10.88 2.10 -14.16
C ARG A 55 12.01 2.60 -13.24
N GLY A 56 11.99 2.21 -11.97
CA GLY A 56 13.02 2.54 -11.01
C GLY A 56 14.25 1.65 -11.11
N THR A 57 15.09 1.74 -10.09
CA THR A 57 16.28 0.88 -9.93
C THR A 57 15.89 -0.58 -9.69
N LEU A 58 16.85 -1.50 -9.81
CA LEU A 58 16.65 -2.92 -9.49
C LEU A 58 16.11 -3.10 -8.05
N HIS A 59 16.57 -2.30 -7.10
CA HIS A 59 16.07 -2.30 -5.72
C HIS A 59 14.64 -1.79 -5.60
N GLN A 60 14.13 -0.98 -6.51
CA GLN A 60 12.75 -0.51 -6.46
C GLN A 60 11.76 -1.48 -7.11
N ARG A 61 12.22 -2.52 -7.80
CA ARG A 61 11.35 -3.46 -8.52
C ARG A 61 11.56 -4.94 -8.16
N SER A 62 12.48 -5.25 -7.25
CA SER A 62 12.82 -6.62 -6.86
C SER A 62 12.38 -6.98 -5.44
N LEU A 63 12.23 -8.29 -5.19
CA LEU A 63 11.95 -8.81 -3.84
C LEU A 63 13.08 -8.46 -2.88
N SER A 64 14.33 -8.53 -3.34
CA SER A 64 15.48 -8.15 -2.53
C SER A 64 15.40 -6.70 -2.05
N GLY A 65 14.93 -5.80 -2.91
CA GLY A 65 14.68 -4.42 -2.56
C GLY A 65 13.60 -4.25 -1.50
N LEU A 66 12.45 -4.90 -1.69
CA LEU A 66 11.37 -4.94 -0.72
C LEU A 66 11.87 -5.36 0.67
N LEU A 67 12.56 -6.50 0.76
CA LEU A 67 13.04 -7.03 2.04
C LEU A 67 14.07 -6.11 2.70
N ARG A 68 15.02 -5.57 1.92
CA ARG A 68 16.05 -4.65 2.44
C ARG A 68 15.44 -3.37 2.98
N SER A 69 14.53 -2.75 2.23
CA SER A 69 13.89 -1.50 2.66
C SER A 69 13.05 -1.70 3.93
N LEU A 70 12.24 -2.77 3.98
CA LEU A 70 11.44 -3.05 5.17
C LEU A 70 12.31 -3.38 6.38
N LEU A 71 13.36 -4.20 6.23
CA LEU A 71 14.30 -4.48 7.32
C LEU A 71 15.01 -3.22 7.80
N TYR A 72 15.49 -2.38 6.88
CA TYR A 72 16.13 -1.11 7.23
C TYR A 72 15.18 -0.23 8.04
N ASP A 73 13.94 -0.03 7.58
CA ASP A 73 12.95 0.79 8.28
C ASP A 73 12.61 0.24 9.66
N VAL A 74 12.50 -1.09 9.80
CA VAL A 74 12.25 -1.73 11.09
C VAL A 74 13.43 -1.53 12.03
N LEU A 75 14.64 -1.89 11.61
CA LEU A 75 15.83 -1.87 12.47
C LEU A 75 16.30 -0.45 12.80
N ARG A 76 15.96 0.53 11.95
CA ARG A 76 16.15 1.95 12.27
C ARG A 76 15.23 2.41 13.41
N GLN A 77 14.00 1.90 13.47
CA GLN A 77 13.03 2.23 14.53
C GLN A 77 13.26 1.42 15.81
N ARG A 78 13.70 0.16 15.67
CA ARG A 78 13.99 -0.77 16.76
C ARG A 78 15.36 -1.42 16.57
N PRO A 79 16.46 -0.69 16.83
CA PRO A 79 17.82 -1.22 16.69
C PRO A 79 18.11 -2.39 17.63
N ASP A 80 17.36 -2.50 18.73
CA ASP A 80 17.42 -3.59 19.68
C ASP A 80 17.04 -4.96 19.08
N LEU A 81 16.35 -4.99 17.93
CA LEU A 81 16.01 -6.22 17.20
C LEU A 81 17.15 -6.76 16.33
N ILE A 82 18.23 -5.98 16.13
CA ILE A 82 19.36 -6.37 15.27
C ILE A 82 19.95 -7.72 15.68
N PRO A 83 20.21 -8.01 16.97
CA PRO A 83 20.74 -9.32 17.38
C PRO A 83 19.80 -10.49 17.08
N ASP A 84 18.48 -10.28 17.12
CA ASP A 84 17.50 -11.33 16.85
C ASP A 84 17.44 -11.68 15.35
N VAL A 85 17.48 -10.66 14.48
CA VAL A 85 17.36 -10.87 13.03
C VAL A 85 18.72 -11.09 12.36
N PHE A 86 19.81 -10.63 12.96
CA PHE A 86 21.18 -10.88 12.53
C PHE A 86 22.03 -11.35 13.74
N PRO A 87 21.97 -12.62 14.14
CA PRO A 87 22.74 -13.11 15.29
C PRO A 87 24.26 -13.09 15.07
N ASN A 88 24.72 -13.06 13.81
CA ASN A 88 26.14 -13.13 13.43
C ASN A 88 26.71 -11.77 12.97
N VAL A 89 26.17 -10.64 13.45
CA VAL A 89 26.54 -9.26 13.01
C VAL A 89 28.02 -8.93 13.13
N GLY A 90 28.74 -9.58 14.04
CA GLY A 90 30.18 -9.36 14.24
C GLY A 90 31.04 -9.50 12.97
N TYR A 91 30.56 -10.21 11.95
CA TYR A 91 31.24 -10.40 10.66
C TYR A 91 30.75 -9.47 9.53
N LEU A 92 29.67 -8.72 9.76
CA LEU A 92 28.96 -7.98 8.70
C LEU A 92 29.45 -6.53 8.54
N THR A 93 30.35 -6.05 9.40
CA THR A 93 30.85 -4.66 9.38
C THR A 93 31.74 -4.35 8.17
N GLN A 94 32.11 -5.35 7.36
CA GLN A 94 33.01 -5.19 6.21
C GLN A 94 32.42 -5.65 4.87
N PHE A 95 31.22 -6.22 4.84
CA PHE A 95 30.62 -6.79 3.62
C PHE A 95 29.20 -6.30 3.38
N GLU A 96 28.84 -6.07 2.12
CA GLU A 96 27.45 -5.84 1.72
C GLU A 96 26.63 -7.12 1.99
N LEU A 97 25.49 -6.97 2.69
CA LEU A 97 24.62 -8.09 3.01
C LEU A 97 24.09 -8.77 1.74
N GLU A 98 24.42 -10.05 1.60
CA GLU A 98 23.96 -10.87 0.50
C GLU A 98 22.44 -11.05 0.55
N HIS A 99 21.82 -11.35 -0.60
CA HIS A 99 20.38 -11.55 -0.68
C HIS A 99 19.88 -12.64 0.28
N LYS A 100 20.65 -13.72 0.44
CA LYS A 100 20.31 -14.84 1.34
C LYS A 100 20.27 -14.42 2.81
N GLU A 101 21.17 -13.53 3.22
CA GLU A 101 21.23 -13.03 4.60
C GLU A 101 20.04 -12.14 4.92
N ILE A 102 19.66 -11.28 3.97
CA ILE A 102 18.45 -10.45 4.04
C ILE A 102 17.20 -11.32 4.12
N GLN A 103 17.08 -12.34 3.27
CA GLN A 103 15.96 -13.29 3.32
C GLN A 103 15.88 -14.00 4.67
N ALA A 104 17.01 -14.49 5.18
CA ALA A 104 17.08 -15.16 6.47
C ALA A 104 16.72 -14.22 7.64
N ALA A 105 17.16 -12.96 7.59
CA ALA A 105 16.83 -11.95 8.58
C ALA A 105 15.34 -11.62 8.59
N PHE A 106 14.74 -11.42 7.41
CA PHE A 106 13.29 -11.20 7.31
C PHE A 106 12.51 -12.44 7.76
N TYR A 107 12.97 -13.64 7.40
CA TYR A 107 12.37 -14.88 7.86
C TYR A 107 12.34 -14.95 9.40
N ARG A 108 13.46 -14.65 10.07
CA ARG A 108 13.53 -14.56 11.54
C ARG A 108 12.58 -13.52 12.09
N LEU A 109 12.56 -12.32 11.51
CA LEU A 109 11.62 -11.26 11.90
C LEU A 109 10.16 -11.72 11.82
N ALA A 110 9.80 -12.47 10.77
CA ALA A 110 8.44 -12.94 10.54
C ALA A 110 8.05 -14.17 11.39
N HIS A 111 9.00 -15.00 11.81
CA HIS A 111 8.72 -16.29 12.46
C HIS A 111 9.13 -16.36 13.94
N CYS A 112 9.90 -15.40 14.45
CA CYS A 112 10.29 -15.37 15.85
C CYS A 112 9.14 -14.81 16.70
N SER A 113 8.37 -15.71 17.33
CA SER A 113 7.15 -15.33 18.05
C SER A 113 7.39 -14.39 19.23
N SER A 114 8.53 -14.52 19.91
CA SER A 114 8.91 -13.67 21.06
C SER A 114 9.08 -12.20 20.69
N LEU A 115 9.38 -11.87 19.42
CA LEU A 115 9.41 -10.47 18.97
C LEU A 115 8.04 -9.81 19.09
N TYR A 116 6.97 -10.59 18.93
CA TYR A 116 5.61 -10.07 18.91
C TYR A 116 5.01 -9.78 20.28
N ASP A 117 5.73 -10.15 21.35
CA ASP A 117 5.39 -9.81 22.73
C ASP A 117 5.75 -8.37 23.07
N THR A 118 6.75 -7.81 22.37
CA THR A 118 7.22 -6.44 22.57
C THR A 118 6.90 -5.52 21.39
N THR A 119 6.67 -6.09 20.20
CA THR A 119 6.63 -5.31 18.95
C THR A 119 5.56 -5.81 18.00
N LYS A 120 4.83 -4.90 17.35
CA LYS A 120 3.91 -5.21 16.26
C LYS A 120 4.32 -4.49 15.01
N PHE A 121 4.19 -5.16 13.87
CA PHE A 121 4.64 -4.62 12.59
C PHE A 121 3.45 -4.36 11.66
N CYS A 122 3.46 -3.20 11.02
CA CYS A 122 2.56 -2.88 9.92
C CYS A 122 3.36 -2.49 8.68
N PHE A 123 3.17 -3.22 7.58
CA PHE A 123 3.85 -2.95 6.32
C PHE A 123 2.89 -2.44 5.26
N PHE A 124 3.23 -1.30 4.67
CA PHE A 124 2.53 -0.70 3.55
C PHE A 124 3.31 -0.97 2.25
N ILE A 125 2.75 -1.74 1.32
CA ILE A 125 3.45 -2.14 0.10
C ILE A 125 2.63 -1.69 -1.12
N ASP A 126 3.13 -0.70 -1.85
CA ASP A 126 2.45 -0.15 -3.02
C ASP A 126 2.94 -0.81 -4.31
N GLY A 127 2.02 -1.07 -5.24
CA GLY A 127 2.33 -1.41 -6.63
C GLY A 127 2.85 -2.83 -6.84
N LEU A 128 2.24 -3.87 -6.26
CA LEU A 128 2.70 -5.26 -6.50
C LEU A 128 2.71 -5.63 -8.00
N ASP A 129 1.90 -4.98 -8.84
CA ASP A 129 1.91 -5.14 -10.30
C ASP A 129 3.14 -4.55 -11.00
N GLU A 130 3.95 -3.76 -10.28
CA GLU A 130 5.19 -3.18 -10.76
C GLU A 130 6.43 -4.02 -10.40
N TYR A 131 6.24 -5.13 -9.69
CA TYR A 131 7.27 -6.13 -9.43
C TYR A 131 7.86 -6.67 -10.75
N GLU A 132 9.18 -6.89 -10.74
CA GLU A 132 9.92 -7.53 -11.82
C GLU A 132 10.02 -9.03 -11.54
N GLU A 133 9.23 -9.82 -12.28
CA GLU A 133 9.26 -11.27 -12.22
C GLU A 133 10.59 -11.84 -12.72
N THR A 134 10.99 -12.97 -12.17
CA THR A 134 12.17 -13.73 -12.59
C THR A 134 11.75 -15.13 -13.04
N LEU A 135 12.69 -15.90 -13.59
CA LEU A 135 12.43 -17.31 -13.94
C LEU A 135 12.06 -18.18 -12.73
N ARG A 136 12.35 -17.73 -11.50
CA ARG A 136 12.08 -18.49 -10.27
C ARG A 136 10.93 -17.91 -9.45
N ASP A 137 10.73 -16.60 -9.51
CA ASP A 137 9.80 -15.86 -8.66
C ASP A 137 8.87 -15.01 -9.52
N ASP A 138 7.58 -15.37 -9.51
CA ASP A 138 6.50 -14.68 -10.20
C ASP A 138 5.63 -13.89 -9.21
N TYR A 139 4.57 -13.23 -9.69
CA TYR A 139 3.63 -12.54 -8.79
C TYR A 139 2.98 -13.48 -7.77
N ARG A 140 2.79 -14.76 -8.10
CA ARG A 140 2.17 -15.73 -7.20
C ARG A 140 3.10 -16.05 -6.03
N ALA A 141 4.38 -16.27 -6.29
CA ALA A 141 5.40 -16.47 -5.27
C ALA A 141 5.49 -15.25 -4.34
N LEU A 142 5.48 -14.03 -4.89
CA LEU A 142 5.46 -12.80 -4.09
C LEU A 142 4.24 -12.74 -3.16
N VAL A 143 3.04 -12.96 -3.69
CA VAL A 143 1.82 -12.91 -2.87
C VAL A 143 1.78 -14.02 -1.82
N GLN A 144 2.21 -15.24 -2.17
CA GLN A 144 2.32 -16.35 -1.23
C GLN A 144 3.29 -16.02 -0.09
N LEU A 145 4.43 -15.39 -0.38
CA LEU A 145 5.36 -14.93 0.63
C LEU A 145 4.72 -13.92 1.60
N LEU A 146 4.01 -12.93 1.06
CA LEU A 146 3.30 -11.93 1.89
C LEU A 146 2.23 -12.59 2.77
N LEU A 147 1.49 -13.57 2.24
CA LEU A 147 0.52 -14.33 3.00
C LEU A 147 1.20 -15.15 4.11
N LEU A 148 2.32 -15.80 3.82
CA LEU A 148 3.09 -16.56 4.81
C LEU A 148 3.49 -15.68 6.00
N TRP A 149 3.90 -14.42 5.79
CA TRP A 149 4.19 -13.51 6.91
C TRP A 149 2.98 -13.28 7.82
N THR A 150 1.80 -13.05 7.24
CA THR A 150 0.58 -12.87 8.03
C THR A 150 0.08 -14.16 8.67
N GLN A 151 0.45 -15.33 8.13
CA GLN A 151 0.11 -16.64 8.69
C GLN A 151 1.05 -17.03 9.82
N ALA A 152 2.34 -16.76 9.69
CA ALA A 152 3.34 -16.98 10.74
C ALA A 152 3.09 -16.06 11.95
N ALA A 153 2.60 -14.85 11.71
CA ALA A 153 2.38 -13.84 12.75
C ALA A 153 0.98 -13.20 12.67
N PRO A 154 -0.10 -13.96 12.90
CA PRO A 154 -1.48 -13.50 12.69
C PRO A 154 -1.88 -12.32 13.58
N HIS A 155 -1.24 -12.21 14.75
CA HIS A 155 -1.42 -11.11 15.70
C HIS A 155 -0.19 -10.21 15.78
N GLY A 156 0.86 -10.46 14.99
CA GLY A 156 2.14 -9.74 15.01
C GLY A 156 2.35 -8.83 13.80
N ILE A 157 1.82 -9.22 12.64
CA ILE A 157 2.02 -8.53 11.36
C ILE A 157 0.68 -8.15 10.72
N LYS A 158 0.56 -6.88 10.34
CA LYS A 158 -0.47 -6.37 9.41
C LYS A 158 0.17 -5.95 8.09
N LEU A 159 -0.48 -6.28 6.99
CA LEU A 159 -0.09 -5.84 5.65
C LEU A 159 -1.19 -4.99 5.05
N CYS A 160 -0.83 -3.84 4.47
CA CYS A 160 -1.66 -3.07 3.57
C CYS A 160 -0.96 -3.02 2.22
N VAL A 161 -1.48 -3.73 1.22
CA VAL A 161 -0.83 -3.82 -0.10
C VAL A 161 -1.75 -3.31 -1.19
N SER A 162 -1.19 -2.64 -2.20
CA SER A 162 -1.92 -2.19 -3.39
C SER A 162 -1.37 -2.84 -4.66
N SER A 163 -2.25 -3.07 -5.64
CA SER A 163 -1.84 -3.42 -7.00
C SER A 163 -2.97 -3.18 -7.99
N ARG A 164 -2.68 -3.31 -9.30
CA ARG A 164 -3.70 -3.42 -10.36
C ARG A 164 -4.43 -4.75 -10.28
N GLU A 165 -5.63 -4.79 -10.85
CA GLU A 165 -6.45 -6.01 -10.97
C GLU A 165 -5.91 -6.97 -12.04
N TYR A 166 -4.85 -7.67 -11.69
CA TYR A 166 -4.46 -8.90 -12.37
C TYR A 166 -5.12 -10.09 -11.69
N SER A 167 -5.48 -11.11 -12.48
CA SER A 167 -6.17 -12.32 -12.02
C SER A 167 -5.43 -12.99 -10.87
N VAL A 168 -4.09 -12.96 -10.90
CA VAL A 168 -3.23 -13.49 -9.84
C VAL A 168 -3.49 -12.83 -8.48
N PHE A 169 -3.79 -11.53 -8.43
CA PHE A 169 -4.09 -10.83 -7.18
C PHE A 169 -5.55 -11.01 -6.75
N LEU A 170 -6.48 -11.07 -7.71
CA LEU A 170 -7.90 -11.23 -7.42
C LEU A 170 -8.25 -12.61 -6.84
N ASN A 171 -7.59 -13.66 -7.35
CA ASN A 171 -7.91 -15.04 -6.95
C ASN A 171 -7.35 -15.41 -5.58
N ILE A 172 -6.34 -14.68 -5.10
CA ILE A 172 -5.62 -15.02 -3.86
C ILE A 172 -6.20 -14.27 -2.64
N PHE A 173 -6.72 -13.06 -2.84
CA PHE A 173 -7.34 -12.27 -1.77
C PHE A 173 -8.88 -12.37 -1.82
N SER A 174 -9.48 -12.75 -0.70
CA SER A 174 -10.94 -12.85 -0.56
C SER A 174 -11.62 -11.48 -0.64
N ASP A 175 -12.84 -11.46 -1.18
CA ASP A 175 -13.60 -10.23 -1.48
C ASP A 175 -13.79 -9.31 -0.28
N ASP A 176 -14.01 -9.88 0.91
CA ASP A 176 -14.18 -9.19 2.20
C ASP A 176 -12.93 -8.41 2.65
N LYS A 177 -11.76 -8.75 2.12
CA LYS A 177 -10.48 -8.15 2.50
C LYS A 177 -9.97 -7.15 1.50
N ARG A 178 -10.72 -6.88 0.43
CA ARG A 178 -10.35 -5.97 -0.66
C ARG A 178 -11.12 -4.67 -0.56
N LEU A 179 -10.39 -3.57 -0.66
CA LEU A 179 -10.97 -2.28 -0.98
C LEU A 179 -10.84 -2.02 -2.47
N ARG A 180 -11.75 -1.23 -3.03
CA ARG A 180 -11.76 -0.81 -4.42
C ARG A 180 -11.86 0.71 -4.45
N LEU A 181 -10.77 1.37 -4.83
CA LEU A 181 -10.70 2.83 -4.72
C LEU A 181 -11.77 3.54 -5.55
N GLN A 182 -12.12 3.01 -6.73
CA GLN A 182 -13.16 3.61 -7.57
C GLN A 182 -14.54 3.62 -6.90
N ASP A 183 -14.81 2.67 -6.00
CA ASP A 183 -16.07 2.62 -5.26
C ASP A 183 -16.06 3.64 -4.10
N LEU A 184 -14.86 3.92 -3.57
CA LEU A 184 -14.66 4.89 -2.48
C LEU A 184 -14.57 6.34 -2.97
N THR A 185 -14.08 6.59 -4.18
CA THR A 185 -13.91 7.96 -4.72
C THR A 185 -15.11 8.48 -5.48
N LEU A 186 -16.15 7.67 -5.73
CA LEU A 186 -17.31 8.09 -6.53
C LEU A 186 -18.01 9.30 -5.91
N ALA A 187 -18.28 9.26 -4.61
CA ALA A 187 -18.91 10.37 -3.91
C ALA A 187 -18.05 11.63 -3.95
N ASP A 188 -16.74 11.49 -3.71
CA ASP A 188 -15.79 12.61 -3.74
C ASP A 188 -15.66 13.23 -5.13
N MET A 189 -15.66 12.42 -6.19
CA MET A 189 -15.66 12.91 -7.57
C MET A 189 -16.94 13.68 -7.88
N LYS A 190 -18.12 13.17 -7.48
CA LYS A 190 -19.39 13.89 -7.66
C LYS A 190 -19.37 15.23 -6.93
N SER A 191 -18.88 15.24 -5.69
CA SER A 191 -18.72 16.44 -4.89
C SER A 191 -17.78 17.45 -5.56
N HIS A 192 -16.61 17.00 -6.03
CA HIS A 192 -15.62 17.83 -6.71
C HIS A 192 -16.17 18.50 -7.97
N VAL A 193 -16.91 17.76 -8.81
CA VAL A 193 -17.54 18.34 -10.01
C VAL A 193 -18.54 19.43 -9.62
N ARG A 194 -19.42 19.14 -8.65
CA ARG A 194 -20.42 20.11 -8.16
C ARG A 194 -19.78 21.37 -7.58
N GLU A 195 -18.78 21.22 -6.73
CA GLU A 195 -18.10 22.35 -6.11
C GLU A 195 -17.40 23.25 -7.14
N ARG A 196 -16.78 22.64 -8.15
CA ARG A 196 -16.00 23.36 -9.16
C ARG A 196 -16.85 23.97 -10.27
N LEU A 197 -18.04 23.41 -10.54
CA LEU A 197 -18.98 23.90 -11.56
C LEU A 197 -20.26 24.46 -10.92
N LYS A 198 -20.16 24.95 -9.68
CA LYS A 198 -21.28 25.50 -8.90
C LYS A 198 -21.98 26.71 -9.53
N ASP A 199 -21.32 27.35 -10.50
CA ASP A 199 -21.83 28.52 -11.20
C ASP A 199 -22.83 28.12 -12.33
N LEU A 200 -22.97 26.82 -12.61
CA LEU A 200 -24.00 26.27 -13.50
C LEU A 200 -25.29 25.98 -12.73
N ASP A 201 -26.43 26.18 -13.39
CA ASP A 201 -27.74 25.78 -12.86
C ASP A 201 -27.82 24.26 -12.65
N GLU A 202 -28.56 23.82 -11.63
CA GLU A 202 -28.66 22.40 -11.24
C GLU A 202 -29.17 21.51 -12.40
N GLU A 203 -30.02 22.06 -13.28
CA GLU A 203 -30.53 21.37 -14.48
C GLU A 203 -29.41 20.97 -15.45
N HIS A 204 -28.37 21.79 -15.58
CA HIS A 204 -27.20 21.51 -16.40
C HIS A 204 -26.10 20.77 -15.62
N LEU A 205 -25.99 21.04 -14.32
CA LEU A 205 -24.96 20.46 -13.46
C LEU A 205 -25.18 18.97 -13.19
N ALA A 206 -26.41 18.54 -12.87
CA ALA A 206 -26.69 17.16 -12.50
C ALA A 206 -26.34 16.13 -13.61
N PRO A 207 -26.76 16.32 -14.88
CA PRO A 207 -26.37 15.41 -15.96
C PRO A 207 -24.85 15.40 -16.20
N LEU A 208 -24.20 16.56 -16.05
CA LEU A 208 -22.77 16.70 -16.27
C LEU A 208 -21.97 15.97 -15.19
N VAL A 209 -22.40 16.04 -13.93
CA VAL A 209 -21.82 15.28 -12.82
C VAL A 209 -21.88 13.79 -13.10
N ASP A 210 -23.04 13.26 -13.52
CA ASP A 210 -23.17 11.82 -13.79
C ASP A 210 -22.35 11.40 -15.00
N VAL A 211 -22.38 12.14 -16.11
CA VAL A 211 -21.58 11.83 -17.31
C VAL A 211 -20.07 11.89 -17.03
N ILE A 212 -19.59 12.92 -16.32
CA ILE A 212 -18.17 13.05 -15.98
C ILE A 212 -17.75 11.91 -15.06
N THR A 213 -18.52 11.61 -14.01
CA THR A 213 -18.14 10.57 -13.05
C THR A 213 -18.22 9.16 -13.64
N GLU A 214 -19.20 8.89 -14.50
CA GLU A 214 -19.30 7.64 -15.26
C GLU A 214 -18.11 7.46 -16.19
N LYS A 215 -17.81 8.48 -17.02
CA LYS A 215 -16.67 8.44 -17.97
C LYS A 215 -15.31 8.40 -17.28
N ALA A 216 -15.19 8.97 -16.09
CA ALA A 216 -13.95 8.91 -15.31
C ALA A 216 -13.56 7.48 -14.93
N THR A 217 -14.53 6.56 -14.81
CA THR A 217 -14.29 5.17 -14.37
C THR A 217 -13.47 5.08 -13.08
N GLY A 218 -13.72 6.01 -12.14
CA GLY A 218 -12.97 6.14 -10.88
C GLY A 218 -11.80 7.13 -10.90
N ILE A 219 -11.24 7.47 -12.06
CA ILE A 219 -9.97 8.21 -12.16
C ILE A 219 -10.16 9.69 -11.80
N PHE A 220 -9.87 10.05 -10.54
CA PHE A 220 -10.05 11.42 -10.03
C PHE A 220 -9.25 12.46 -10.83
N LEU A 221 -8.03 12.13 -11.29
CA LEU A 221 -7.24 13.04 -12.13
C LEU A 221 -7.95 13.38 -13.45
N TRP A 222 -8.66 12.42 -14.03
CA TRP A 222 -9.43 12.65 -15.26
C TRP A 222 -10.57 13.64 -14.99
N VAL A 223 -11.29 13.46 -13.87
CA VAL A 223 -12.33 14.40 -13.42
C VAL A 223 -11.76 15.81 -13.28
N ALA A 224 -10.63 15.96 -12.56
CA ALA A 224 -10.00 17.26 -12.34
C ALA A 224 -9.60 17.96 -13.67
N LEU A 225 -9.07 17.20 -14.64
CA LEU A 225 -8.70 17.74 -15.96
C LEU A 225 -9.92 18.16 -16.80
N VAL A 226 -10.97 17.35 -16.81
CA VAL A 226 -12.20 17.64 -17.56
C VAL A 226 -12.93 18.84 -16.97
N VAL A 227 -13.08 18.89 -15.65
CA VAL A 227 -13.68 20.05 -14.96
C VAL A 227 -12.89 21.32 -15.23
N LYS A 228 -11.55 21.27 -15.17
CA LYS A 228 -10.69 22.41 -15.52
C LYS A 228 -10.91 22.88 -16.96
N SER A 229 -11.03 21.95 -17.90
CA SER A 229 -11.27 22.25 -19.33
C SER A 229 -12.64 22.89 -19.56
N ILE A 230 -13.69 22.39 -18.88
CA ILE A 230 -15.06 22.95 -18.97
C ILE A 230 -15.06 24.37 -18.42
N ARG A 231 -14.45 24.61 -17.26
CA ARG A 231 -14.35 25.95 -16.68
C ARG A 231 -13.66 26.95 -17.58
N ALA A 232 -12.52 26.56 -18.18
CA ALA A 232 -11.80 27.44 -19.09
C ALA A 232 -12.69 27.90 -20.26
N ARG A 233 -13.53 27.01 -20.79
CA ARG A 233 -14.47 27.36 -21.88
C ARG A 233 -15.61 28.27 -21.42
N LEU A 234 -16.10 28.10 -20.20
CA LEU A 234 -17.13 28.97 -19.63
C LEU A 234 -16.61 30.38 -19.29
N GLU A 235 -15.29 30.52 -19.09
CA GLU A 235 -14.63 31.81 -18.85
C GLU A 235 -14.26 32.54 -20.17
N ASP A 236 -14.23 31.82 -21.30
CA ASP A 236 -13.90 32.34 -22.65
C ASP A 236 -15.14 32.73 -23.49
N ASP A 237 -16.36 32.42 -23.03
CA ASP A 237 -17.67 32.82 -23.62
C ASP A 237 -18.28 34.03 -22.88
#